data_AF-A0AA39DJM7-F1
#
_entry.id   AF-A0AA39DJM7-F1
#
_cell.length_a   1.000
_cell.length_b   1.000
_cell.length_c   1.000
_cell.angle_alpha   90.00
_cell.angle_beta   90.00
_cell.angle_gamma   90.00
#
_symmetry.space_group_name_H-M   'P 1'
#
loop_
_entity.id
_entity.type
_entity.pdbx_description
1 polymer ?
#
loop_
_entity_poly.entity_id
_entity_poly.type
_entity_poly.pdbx_seq_one_letter_code
_entity_poly.pdbx_strand_id
1 'polypeptide(L)'
;MDGFFEFIKGSIHIRFTQTQLVNKARRMRRKFVRNAMRGRDGKDPSFKRPHDRRAYEVSKTIWGDGKMKIRPKRRGRPFGTSNRIASRKREVIKKEDAPQNTQEEKGGEDFWARYPCLRDSIDSFPSLPEWGKKLMMEKLIETPEEKLNELEGRWKELGRAVCELHLSHLQLIKDQAKVVHEAMTSDSQ
;
A
#
# COMPACT_ATOMS: atom_id res chain seq x y z
N MET A 1 15.24 7.10 -13.54
CA MET A 1 16.00 6.45 -12.44
C MET A 1 17.48 6.23 -12.78
N ASP A 2 17.87 6.39 -14.06
CA ASP A 2 19.26 6.17 -14.51
C ASP A 2 20.20 7.36 -14.19
N GLY A 3 19.75 8.61 -14.40
CA GLY A 3 20.59 9.81 -14.15
C GLY A 3 21.08 10.00 -12.70
N PHE A 4 20.29 9.59 -11.69
CA PHE A 4 20.72 9.62 -10.29
C PHE A 4 21.78 8.55 -9.98
N PHE A 5 21.69 7.40 -10.64
CA PHE A 5 22.66 6.33 -10.49
C PHE A 5 24.02 6.74 -11.06
N GLU A 6 24.04 7.29 -12.27
CA GLU A 6 25.29 7.78 -12.89
C GLU A 6 25.91 8.95 -12.10
N PHE A 7 25.10 9.87 -11.58
CA PHE A 7 25.58 10.96 -10.71
C PHE A 7 26.31 10.45 -9.45
N ILE A 8 25.75 9.44 -8.77
CA ILE A 8 26.35 8.90 -7.54
C ILE A 8 27.55 7.99 -7.83
N LYS A 9 27.51 7.25 -8.93
CA LYS A 9 28.54 6.31 -9.35
C LYS A 9 29.92 6.97 -9.47
N GLY A 10 29.99 8.23 -9.91
CA GLY A 10 31.23 9.01 -9.95
C GLY A 10 31.69 9.56 -8.58
N SER A 11 30.79 9.65 -7.60
CA SER A 11 31.05 10.24 -6.29
C SER A 11 31.50 9.22 -5.23
N ILE A 12 31.28 7.93 -5.47
CA ILE A 12 31.60 6.86 -4.52
C ILE A 12 32.64 5.93 -5.15
N HIS A 13 33.78 5.78 -4.50
CA HIS A 13 34.92 4.96 -4.97
C HIS A 13 34.68 3.42 -4.89
N ILE A 14 33.42 2.98 -4.92
CA ILE A 14 33.03 1.57 -4.80
C ILE A 14 32.20 1.21 -6.03
N ARG A 15 32.45 0.03 -6.62
CA ARG A 15 31.59 -0.50 -7.69
C ARG A 15 30.29 -1.02 -7.10
N PHE A 16 29.15 -0.58 -7.62
CA PHE A 16 27.83 -1.06 -7.22
C PHE A 16 26.85 -1.02 -8.40
N THR A 17 25.76 -1.79 -8.30
CA THR A 17 24.69 -1.81 -9.31
C THR A 17 23.56 -0.86 -8.94
N GLN A 18 22.76 -0.44 -9.94
CA GLN A 18 21.59 0.41 -9.71
C GLN A 18 20.63 -0.21 -8.69
N THR A 19 20.42 -1.52 -8.78
CA THR A 19 19.60 -2.29 -7.83
C THR A 19 20.15 -2.23 -6.40
N GLN A 20 21.47 -2.28 -6.23
CA GLN A 20 22.10 -2.14 -4.90
C GLN A 20 21.88 -0.74 -4.33
N LEU A 21 22.03 0.31 -5.15
CA LEU A 21 21.78 1.70 -4.76
C LEU A 21 20.32 1.91 -4.34
N VAL A 22 19.36 1.49 -5.17
CA VAL A 22 17.93 1.60 -4.88
C VAL A 22 17.57 0.82 -3.61
N ASN A 23 18.10 -0.39 -3.44
CA ASN A 23 17.87 -1.17 -2.23
C ASN A 23 18.47 -0.50 -0.98
N LYS A 24 19.65 0.13 -1.10
CA LYS A 24 20.28 0.87 -0.02
C LYS A 24 19.43 2.08 0.38
N ALA A 25 18.98 2.90 -0.57
CA ALA A 25 18.09 4.02 -0.33
C ALA A 25 16.78 3.56 0.35
N ARG A 26 16.18 2.46 -0.14
CA ARG A 26 14.98 1.85 0.46
C ARG A 26 15.22 1.37 1.89
N ARG A 27 16.38 0.81 2.20
CA ARG A 27 16.75 0.38 3.58
C ARG A 27 16.98 1.58 4.49
N MET A 28 17.62 2.65 4.01
CA MET A 28 17.83 3.88 4.76
C MET A 28 16.52 4.57 5.12
N ARG A 29 15.60 4.70 4.16
CA ARG A 29 14.24 5.21 4.42
C ARG A 29 13.50 4.39 5.47
N ARG A 30 13.57 3.05 5.40
CA ARG A 30 12.99 2.17 6.43
C ARG A 30 13.62 2.36 7.81
N LYS A 31 14.94 2.56 7.88
CA LYS A 31 15.65 2.84 9.14
C LYS A 31 15.16 4.16 9.73
N PHE A 32 15.02 5.21 8.92
CA PHE A 32 14.47 6.50 9.34
C PHE A 32 13.05 6.35 9.92
N VAL A 33 12.12 5.73 9.18
CA VAL A 33 10.73 5.52 9.65
C VAL A 33 10.70 4.78 10.99
N ARG A 34 11.49 3.71 11.13
CA ARG A 34 11.57 2.95 12.38
C ARG A 34 12.13 3.79 13.53
N ASN A 35 13.11 4.64 13.25
CA ASN A 35 13.67 5.53 14.25
C ASN A 35 12.66 6.60 14.65
N ALA A 36 12.03 7.28 13.71
CA ALA A 36 11.02 8.30 13.98
C ALA A 36 9.83 7.75 14.81
N MET A 37 9.44 6.49 14.60
CA MET A 37 8.45 5.79 15.46
C MET A 37 8.88 5.59 16.93
N ARG A 38 10.17 5.71 17.26
CA ARG A 38 10.68 5.59 18.63
C ARG A 38 10.58 6.89 19.42
N GLY A 39 10.37 8.03 18.75
CA GLY A 39 10.05 9.29 19.41
C GLY A 39 8.72 9.18 20.15
N ARG A 40 8.64 9.71 21.38
CA ARG A 40 7.36 9.90 22.09
C ARG A 40 6.97 11.38 22.03
N ASP A 41 5.68 11.65 21.94
CA ASP A 41 5.12 13.00 22.12
C ASP A 41 5.74 14.06 21.19
N GLY A 42 5.98 13.68 19.93
CA GLY A 42 6.57 14.58 18.92
C GLY A 42 8.07 14.87 19.10
N LYS A 43 8.74 14.27 20.10
CA LYS A 43 10.17 14.45 20.34
C LYS A 43 11.01 13.50 19.50
N ASP A 44 12.22 13.95 19.15
CA ASP A 44 13.16 13.14 18.38
C ASP A 44 13.62 11.88 19.16
N PRO A 45 13.93 10.78 18.44
CA PRO A 45 14.38 9.54 19.07
C PRO A 45 15.72 9.72 19.77
N SER A 46 15.91 9.04 20.91
CA SER A 46 17.22 8.97 21.57
C SER A 46 18.15 7.99 20.85
N PHE A 47 19.38 8.42 20.57
CA PHE A 47 20.42 7.63 19.91
C PHE A 47 21.64 7.46 20.83
N LYS A 48 22.12 6.22 20.97
CA LYS A 48 23.33 5.90 21.75
C LYS A 48 24.62 6.36 21.07
N ARG A 49 24.65 6.39 19.73
CA ARG A 49 25.84 6.74 18.94
C ARG A 49 25.65 8.10 18.26
N PRO A 50 26.63 9.03 18.35
CA PRO A 50 26.56 10.32 17.67
C PRO A 50 26.36 10.19 16.15
N HIS A 51 27.00 9.20 15.53
CA HIS A 51 26.83 8.92 14.10
C HIS A 51 25.39 8.56 13.73
N ASP A 52 24.70 7.75 14.56
CA ASP A 52 23.31 7.38 14.28
C ASP A 52 22.36 8.58 14.42
N ARG A 53 22.66 9.52 15.33
CA ARG A 53 21.95 10.79 15.44
C ARG A 53 22.11 11.64 14.18
N ARG A 54 23.35 11.89 13.75
CA ARG A 54 23.62 12.69 12.53
C ARG A 54 22.98 12.08 11.29
N ALA A 55 23.07 10.75 11.14
CA ALA A 55 22.43 10.05 10.03
C ALA A 55 20.89 10.17 10.06
N TYR A 56 20.30 10.23 11.26
CA TYR A 56 18.87 10.47 11.42
C TYR A 56 18.48 11.90 11.08
N GLU A 57 19.27 12.90 11.48
CA GLU A 57 19.04 14.32 11.15
C GLU A 57 19.03 14.54 9.63
N VAL A 58 20.02 14.02 8.91
CA VAL A 58 20.04 14.05 7.43
C VAL A 58 18.86 13.28 6.83
N SER A 59 18.49 12.15 7.42
CA SER A 59 17.30 11.41 6.98
C SER A 59 16.00 12.19 7.21
N LYS A 60 15.95 12.99 8.28
CA LYS A 60 14.81 13.82 8.67
C LYS A 60 14.64 15.00 7.71
N THR A 61 15.70 15.61 7.21
CA THR A 61 15.58 16.67 6.20
C THR A 61 15.06 16.12 4.86
N ILE A 62 15.42 14.88 4.51
CA ILE A 62 14.97 14.25 3.25
C ILE A 62 13.53 13.72 3.35
N TRP A 63 13.12 13.18 4.50
CA TRP A 63 11.87 12.41 4.64
C TRP A 63 10.93 12.88 5.78
N GLY A 64 11.25 13.95 6.49
CA GLY A 64 10.61 14.35 7.76
C GLY A 64 9.50 15.40 7.68
N ASP A 65 9.23 16.01 6.51
CA ASP A 65 8.24 17.10 6.33
C ASP A 65 6.76 16.65 6.42
N GLY A 66 6.42 15.74 7.33
CA GLY A 66 5.03 15.39 7.66
C GLY A 66 4.23 14.63 6.59
N LYS A 67 4.73 14.50 5.35
CA LYS A 67 4.07 13.77 4.25
C LYS A 67 4.13 12.24 4.40
N MET A 68 4.90 11.72 5.36
CA MET A 68 4.93 10.31 5.71
C MET A 68 4.00 10.04 6.90
N LYS A 69 2.90 9.33 6.68
CA LYS A 69 2.05 8.79 7.75
C LYS A 69 2.80 7.70 8.52
N ILE A 70 3.61 8.10 9.50
CA ILE A 70 4.29 7.20 10.42
C ILE A 70 3.23 6.68 11.40
N ARG A 71 2.55 5.59 11.06
CA ARG A 71 1.57 4.98 11.97
C ARG A 71 2.30 4.50 13.23
N PRO A 72 1.91 4.94 14.44
CA PRO A 72 2.52 4.43 15.66
C PRO A 72 2.31 2.92 15.74
N LYS A 73 3.38 2.19 16.06
CA LYS A 73 3.29 0.75 16.33
C LYS A 73 2.35 0.56 17.53
N ARG A 74 1.16 0.02 17.30
CA ARG A 74 0.31 -0.54 18.37
C ARG A 74 1.21 -1.47 19.20
N ARG A 75 1.40 -1.12 20.47
CA ARG A 75 2.12 -1.99 21.41
C ARG A 75 1.26 -3.23 21.61
N GLY A 76 1.78 -4.39 21.25
CA GLY A 76 1.12 -5.68 21.49
C GLY A 76 1.35 -6.68 20.37
N ARG A 77 2.45 -7.43 20.48
CA ARG A 77 2.52 -8.91 20.49
C ARG A 77 3.94 -9.35 20.09
N PRO A 78 4.63 -10.19 20.89
CA PRO A 78 5.82 -10.88 20.43
C PRO A 78 5.44 -11.82 19.28
N PHE A 79 6.33 -11.96 18.30
CA PHE A 79 6.20 -12.96 17.25
C PHE A 79 6.36 -14.34 17.91
N GLY A 80 5.23 -15.06 18.04
CA GLY A 80 5.14 -16.39 18.60
C GLY A 80 4.23 -17.24 17.72
N THR A 81 4.78 -18.38 17.32
CA THR A 81 4.26 -19.43 16.44
C THR A 81 2.92 -20.00 16.90
N SER A 82 2.17 -20.57 15.94
CA SER A 82 1.15 -21.63 16.07
C SER A 82 -0.34 -21.25 16.04
N ASN A 83 -1.02 -21.92 15.09
CA ASN A 83 -2.41 -22.36 15.01
C ASN A 83 -3.36 -22.05 16.18
N ARG A 84 -4.53 -21.50 15.88
CA ARG A 84 -5.81 -22.23 15.93
C ARG A 84 -7.00 -21.35 15.51
N ILE A 85 -7.93 -22.05 14.86
CA ILE A 85 -9.33 -21.72 14.56
C ILE A 85 -10.07 -21.30 15.84
N ALA A 86 -10.89 -20.24 15.79
CA ALA A 86 -12.15 -20.16 16.53
C ALA A 86 -12.99 -18.96 16.07
N SER A 87 -14.24 -19.27 15.82
CA SER A 87 -15.34 -18.42 15.40
C SER A 87 -15.79 -17.42 16.47
N ARG A 88 -16.62 -16.48 16.01
CA ARG A 88 -17.87 -15.98 16.63
C ARG A 88 -17.90 -14.55 17.19
N LYS A 89 -18.84 -13.82 16.57
CA LYS A 89 -19.89 -12.96 17.13
C LYS A 89 -19.61 -11.45 17.25
N ARG A 90 -20.46 -10.71 16.52
CA ARG A 90 -20.76 -9.28 16.65
C ARG A 90 -21.30 -8.99 18.05
N GLU A 91 -20.99 -7.82 18.59
CA GLU A 91 -21.99 -6.96 19.24
C GLU A 91 -21.49 -5.52 19.37
N VAL A 92 -22.46 -4.62 19.27
CA VAL A 92 -22.41 -3.16 19.17
C VAL A 92 -22.37 -2.56 20.57
N ILE A 93 -21.51 -1.57 20.83
CA ILE A 93 -21.74 -0.58 21.90
C ILE A 93 -21.27 0.80 21.41
N LYS A 94 -22.23 1.73 21.31
CA LYS A 94 -22.05 3.18 21.18
C LYS A 94 -21.52 3.77 22.50
N LYS A 95 -20.64 4.77 22.43
CA LYS A 95 -20.61 5.95 23.33
C LYS A 95 -20.00 7.17 22.62
N GLU A 96 -20.83 8.20 22.49
CA GLU A 96 -20.59 9.65 22.35
C GLU A 96 -19.74 10.16 23.56
N ASP A 97 -19.06 11.32 23.62
CA ASP A 97 -18.86 12.52 22.79
C ASP A 97 -17.62 13.28 23.36
N ALA A 98 -16.72 13.82 22.53
CA ALA A 98 -16.43 15.27 22.31
C ALA A 98 -15.03 15.70 22.80
N PRO A 99 -14.47 16.86 22.39
CA PRO A 99 -14.40 17.44 21.03
C PRO A 99 -12.96 17.87 20.68
N GLN A 100 -12.49 17.67 19.43
CA GLN A 100 -11.38 18.49 18.90
C GLN A 100 -11.63 18.86 17.44
N ASN A 101 -11.93 20.15 17.31
CA ASN A 101 -12.06 20.95 16.12
C ASN A 101 -10.92 20.71 15.11
N THR A 102 -11.27 20.24 13.92
CA THR A 102 -10.50 20.51 12.69
C THR A 102 -11.54 20.60 11.56
N GLN A 103 -11.96 21.84 11.32
CA GLN A 103 -12.68 22.36 10.15
C GLN A 103 -13.16 21.29 9.16
N GLU A 104 -14.41 20.90 9.32
CA GLU A 104 -15.24 20.43 8.23
C GLU A 104 -15.50 21.61 7.27
N GLU A 105 -14.92 21.56 6.07
CA GLU A 105 -15.54 22.23 4.94
C GLU A 105 -16.55 21.26 4.32
N LYS A 106 -17.84 21.52 4.56
CA LYS A 106 -18.92 20.94 3.77
C LYS A 106 -18.94 21.61 2.41
N GLY A 107 -18.84 20.85 1.33
CA GLY A 107 -19.12 21.36 -0.01
C GLY A 107 -18.57 20.53 -1.15
N GLY A 108 -19.10 19.33 -1.35
CA GLY A 108 -18.86 18.54 -2.56
C GLY A 108 -19.18 17.09 -2.34
N GLU A 109 -20.01 16.49 -3.19
CA GLU A 109 -19.97 15.03 -3.38
C GLU A 109 -18.51 14.61 -3.50
N ASP A 110 -18.10 13.55 -2.80
CA ASP A 110 -16.77 12.99 -3.02
C ASP A 110 -16.66 12.71 -4.52
N PHE A 111 -15.85 13.47 -5.24
CA PHE A 111 -15.74 13.43 -6.70
C PHE A 111 -15.55 11.98 -7.20
N TRP A 112 -14.83 11.18 -6.41
CA TRP A 112 -14.56 9.77 -6.67
C TRP A 112 -15.77 8.85 -6.49
N ALA A 113 -16.87 9.29 -5.86
CA ALA A 113 -18.12 8.53 -5.79
C ALA A 113 -18.76 8.32 -7.17
N ARG A 114 -18.49 9.21 -8.13
CA ARG A 114 -18.90 9.04 -9.54
C ARG A 114 -18.03 8.03 -10.29
N TYR A 115 -16.83 7.78 -9.78
CA TYR A 115 -15.78 7.01 -10.43
C TYR A 115 -15.16 5.93 -9.53
N PRO A 116 -15.96 5.01 -8.95
CA PRO A 116 -15.45 4.02 -8.00
C PRO A 116 -14.46 3.05 -8.64
N CYS A 117 -14.69 2.58 -9.87
CA CYS A 117 -13.81 1.60 -10.50
C CYS A 117 -12.47 2.22 -10.91
N LEU A 118 -12.50 3.44 -11.43
CA LEU A 118 -11.32 4.23 -11.72
C LEU A 118 -10.54 4.53 -10.43
N ARG A 119 -11.23 4.88 -9.34
CA ARG A 119 -10.59 5.10 -8.04
C ARG A 119 -9.85 3.85 -7.55
N ASP A 120 -10.53 2.71 -7.54
CA ASP A 120 -9.97 1.44 -7.07
C ASP A 120 -8.80 0.96 -7.94
N SER A 121 -8.83 1.30 -9.23
CA SER A 121 -7.73 0.99 -10.15
C SER A 121 -6.42 1.63 -9.72
N ILE A 122 -6.46 2.89 -9.25
CA ILE A 122 -5.28 3.64 -8.78
C ILE A 122 -4.66 2.92 -7.59
N ASP A 123 -5.51 2.34 -6.72
CA ASP A 123 -5.05 1.60 -5.56
C ASP A 123 -4.44 0.24 -5.90
N SER A 124 -4.88 -0.34 -7.00
CA SER A 124 -4.43 -1.63 -7.53
C SER A 124 -3.12 -1.56 -8.31
N PHE A 125 -2.62 -0.36 -8.67
CA PHE A 125 -1.32 -0.25 -9.36
C PHE A 125 -0.19 -0.81 -8.52
N PRO A 126 0.45 -1.92 -8.94
CA PRO A 126 1.57 -2.48 -8.22
C PRO A 126 2.72 -1.48 -8.25
N SER A 127 3.44 -1.34 -7.14
CA SER A 127 4.66 -0.54 -7.01
C SER A 127 4.54 1.00 -7.08
N LEU A 128 3.34 1.57 -7.32
CA LEU A 128 3.16 3.02 -7.30
C LEU A 128 3.22 3.55 -5.85
N PRO A 129 4.16 4.46 -5.50
CA PRO A 129 4.20 5.05 -4.16
C PRO A 129 2.97 5.92 -3.88
N GLU A 130 2.62 6.11 -2.61
CA GLU A 130 1.44 6.90 -2.19
C GLU A 130 1.38 8.32 -2.79
N TRP A 131 2.52 8.98 -2.95
CA TRP A 131 2.57 10.32 -3.58
C TRP A 131 2.25 10.26 -5.08
N GLY A 132 2.63 9.16 -5.75
CA GLY A 132 2.33 8.92 -7.15
C GLY A 132 0.85 8.62 -7.35
N LYS A 133 0.24 7.85 -6.44
CA LYS A 133 -1.21 7.66 -6.38
C LYS A 133 -1.93 9.00 -6.20
N LYS A 134 -1.49 9.83 -5.24
CA LYS A 134 -2.06 11.16 -5.01
C LYS A 134 -1.93 12.08 -6.23
N LEU A 135 -0.76 12.11 -6.86
CA LEU A 135 -0.52 12.90 -8.07
C LEU A 135 -1.41 12.42 -9.24
N MET A 136 -1.56 11.11 -9.42
CA MET A 136 -2.51 10.55 -10.39
C MET A 136 -3.94 11.00 -10.09
N MET A 137 -4.37 10.91 -8.83
CA MET A 137 -5.71 11.35 -8.43
C MET A 137 -5.93 12.84 -8.72
N GLU A 138 -4.97 13.69 -8.36
CA GLU A 138 -5.02 15.14 -8.62
C GLU A 138 -5.11 15.44 -10.12
N LYS A 139 -4.28 14.78 -10.94
CA LYS A 139 -4.31 14.97 -12.39
C LYS A 139 -5.56 14.40 -13.06
N LEU A 140 -6.13 13.34 -12.51
CA LEU A 140 -7.41 12.81 -12.97
C LEU A 140 -8.58 13.74 -12.61
N ILE A 141 -8.54 14.41 -11.45
CA ILE A 141 -9.53 15.44 -11.12
C ILE A 141 -9.47 16.63 -12.11
N GLU A 142 -8.28 16.98 -12.58
CA GLU A 142 -8.07 18.02 -13.62
C GLU A 142 -8.46 17.55 -15.04
N THR A 143 -8.73 16.25 -15.24
CA THR A 143 -9.01 15.67 -16.57
C THR A 143 -10.47 15.94 -16.99
N PRO A 144 -10.76 16.18 -18.29
CA PRO A 144 -12.12 16.35 -18.78
C PRO A 144 -13.04 15.18 -18.42
N GLU A 145 -14.27 15.48 -18.00
CA GLU A 145 -15.26 14.51 -17.53
C GLU A 145 -15.57 13.42 -18.57
N GLU A 146 -15.58 13.76 -19.86
CA GLU A 146 -15.76 12.82 -20.97
C GLU A 146 -14.75 11.67 -20.93
N LYS A 147 -13.47 11.98 -20.68
CA LYS A 147 -12.40 10.97 -20.60
C LYS A 147 -12.48 10.15 -19.32
N LEU A 148 -12.93 10.75 -18.23
CA LEU A 148 -13.13 10.04 -16.96
C LEU A 148 -14.28 9.05 -17.06
N ASN A 149 -15.39 9.45 -17.70
CA ASN A 149 -16.53 8.57 -17.97
C ASN A 149 -16.12 7.39 -18.87
N GLU A 150 -15.32 7.64 -19.89
CA GLU A 150 -14.78 6.59 -20.75
C GLU A 150 -13.90 5.60 -19.97
N LEU A 151 -12.97 6.12 -19.14
CA LEU A 151 -12.09 5.29 -18.32
C LEU A 151 -12.86 4.45 -17.30
N GLU A 152 -13.82 5.05 -16.61
CA GLU A 152 -14.69 4.34 -15.66
C GLU A 152 -15.48 3.21 -16.35
N GLY A 153 -16.01 3.47 -17.55
CA GLY A 153 -16.69 2.46 -18.36
C GLY A 153 -15.76 1.30 -18.73
N ARG A 154 -14.53 1.59 -19.17
CA ARG A 154 -13.51 0.58 -19.48
C ARG A 154 -13.12 -0.24 -18.25
N TRP A 155 -12.95 0.39 -17.09
CA TRP A 155 -12.64 -0.33 -15.84
C TRP A 155 -13.79 -1.25 -15.40
N LYS A 156 -15.05 -0.82 -15.55
CA LYS A 156 -16.22 -1.66 -15.29
C LYS A 156 -16.28 -2.87 -16.21
N GLU A 157 -16.02 -2.68 -17.49
CA GLU A 157 -16.00 -3.76 -18.48
C GLU A 157 -14.88 -4.76 -18.20
N LEU A 158 -13.66 -4.28 -17.93
CA LEU A 158 -12.56 -5.13 -17.53
C LEU A 158 -12.88 -5.92 -16.25
N GLY A 159 -13.50 -5.28 -15.26
CA GLY A 159 -13.95 -5.94 -14.03
C GLY A 159 -14.94 -7.07 -14.30
N ARG A 160 -15.92 -6.86 -15.19
CA ARG A 160 -16.86 -7.91 -15.62
C ARG A 160 -16.14 -9.08 -16.29
N ALA A 161 -15.30 -8.80 -17.28
CA ALA A 161 -14.56 -9.83 -18.01
C ALA A 161 -13.64 -10.66 -17.09
N VAL A 162 -13.00 -10.02 -16.10
CA VAL A 162 -12.18 -10.74 -15.10
C VAL A 162 -13.05 -11.66 -14.23
N CYS A 163 -14.22 -11.20 -13.79
CA CYS A 163 -15.16 -12.03 -13.03
C CYS A 163 -15.65 -13.23 -13.86
N GLU A 164 -15.99 -13.02 -15.13
CA GLU A 164 -16.39 -14.09 -16.06
C GLU A 164 -15.28 -15.11 -16.25
N LEU A 165 -14.05 -14.67 -16.52
CA LEU A 165 -12.89 -15.53 -16.62
C LEU A 165 -12.67 -16.35 -15.34
N HIS A 166 -12.84 -15.72 -14.17
CA HIS A 166 -12.71 -16.42 -12.89
C HIS A 166 -13.77 -17.51 -12.71
N LEU A 167 -15.01 -17.24 -13.13
CA LEU A 167 -16.09 -18.24 -13.12
C LEU A 167 -15.77 -19.40 -14.07
N SER A 168 -15.33 -19.13 -15.29
CA SER A 168 -14.92 -20.16 -16.24
C SER A 168 -13.77 -21.01 -15.71
N HIS A 169 -12.78 -20.39 -15.05
CA HIS A 169 -11.68 -21.11 -14.43
C HIS A 169 -12.15 -22.04 -13.30
N LEU A 170 -13.04 -21.57 -12.43
CA LEU A 170 -13.62 -22.39 -11.36
C LEU A 170 -14.44 -23.56 -11.92
N GLN A 171 -15.18 -23.33 -13.00
CA GLN A 171 -15.94 -24.39 -13.68
C GLN A 171 -15.02 -25.45 -14.27
N LEU A 172 -13.91 -25.04 -14.90
CA LEU A 172 -12.91 -25.97 -15.43
C LEU A 172 -12.26 -26.80 -14.31
N ILE A 173 -11.90 -26.18 -13.18
CA ILE A 173 -11.35 -26.90 -12.01
C ILE A 173 -12.36 -27.94 -11.50
N LYS A 174 -13.64 -27.58 -11.43
CA LYS A 174 -14.71 -28.50 -11.02
C LYS A 174 -14.82 -29.68 -11.98
N ASP A 175 -14.80 -29.44 -13.28
CA ASP A 175 -14.91 -30.51 -14.27
C ASP A 175 -13.67 -31.41 -14.27
N GLN A 176 -12.47 -30.84 -14.09
CA GLN A 176 -11.24 -31.60 -13.87
C GLN A 176 -11.34 -32.51 -12.64
N ALA A 177 -11.85 -31.99 -11.52
CA ALA A 177 -12.01 -32.77 -10.29
C ALA A 177 -13.01 -33.93 -10.44
N LYS A 178 -14.07 -33.76 -11.24
CA LYS A 178 -15.01 -34.84 -11.56
C LYS A 178 -14.36 -35.96 -12.36
N VAL A 179 -13.59 -35.61 -13.40
CA VAL A 179 -12.87 -36.62 -14.21
C VAL A 179 -11.93 -37.44 -13.33
N VAL A 180 -11.20 -36.79 -12.42
CA VAL A 180 -10.33 -37.50 -11.46
C VAL A 180 -11.15 -38.42 -10.55
N HIS A 181 -12.27 -37.94 -10.01
CA HIS A 181 -13.14 -38.75 -9.14
C HIS A 181 -13.70 -39.98 -9.87
N GLU A 182 -14.22 -39.79 -11.09
CA GLU A 182 -14.77 -40.89 -11.92
C GLU A 182 -13.70 -41.96 -12.21
N ALA A 183 -12.49 -41.55 -12.60
CA ALA A 183 -11.38 -42.48 -12.83
C ALA A 183 -11.03 -43.30 -11.57
N MET A 184 -10.97 -42.66 -10.40
CA MET A 184 -10.67 -43.34 -9.13
C MET A 184 -11.76 -44.35 -8.74
N THR A 185 -13.02 -44.04 -9.04
CA THR A 185 -14.15 -44.94 -8.75
C THR A 185 -14.27 -46.08 -9.76
N SER A 186 -13.88 -45.87 -11.02
CA SER A 186 -13.88 -46.91 -12.06
C SER A 186 -12.74 -47.92 -11.89
N ASP A 187 -11.57 -47.51 -11.40
CA ASP A 187 -10.45 -48.43 -11.09
C ASP A 187 -10.71 -49.34 -9.87
N SER A 188 -11.78 -49.07 -9.11
CA SER A 188 -12.15 -49.82 -7.89
C SER A 188 -13.28 -50.84 -8.11
N GLN A 189 -13.82 -50.98 -9.32
CA GLN A 189 -14.81 -52.00 -9.72
C GLN A 189 -14.19 -53.06 -10.61
#